data_AF-A0A972G2I1-F1
#
_entry.id   AF-A0A972G2I1-F1
#
_cell.length_a   1.000
_cell.length_b   1.000
_cell.length_c   1.000
_cell.angle_alpha   90.00
_cell.angle_beta   90.00
_cell.angle_gamma   90.00
#
_symmetry.space_group_name_H-M   'P 1'
#
loop_
_entity.id
_entity.type
_entity.pdbx_description
1 polymer ?
#
loop_
_entity_poly.entity_id
_entity_poly.type
_entity_poly.pdbx_seq_one_letter_code
_entity_poly.pdbx_strand_id
1 'polypeptide(L)'
;MRKCIAILVVSLMLSSCAKVSKEDLSLLNGYWQIEKVVLADGTDKDYSANTSYDYFEIKGTSGFRQKVMPQYDGSFLTNTVKESFTVVFSDEVPRMDYKTDFAKWSEQLETLDKNHLVVKNSANIEYHYKKAAPINLLGDGKATK
;
A
#
# COMPACT_ATOMS: atom_id res chain seq x y z
N MET A 1 5.76 58.28 0.99
CA MET A 1 6.65 57.31 0.32
C MET A 1 6.47 55.95 0.98
N ARG A 2 6.17 54.91 0.19
CA ARG A 2 6.40 53.46 0.41
C ARG A 2 5.73 52.84 1.65
N LYS A 3 4.50 52.32 1.54
CA LYS A 3 4.16 50.90 1.24
C LYS A 3 5.02 49.89 2.01
N CYS A 4 4.50 49.41 3.15
CA CYS A 4 4.87 48.11 3.73
C CYS A 4 3.58 47.39 4.11
N ILE A 5 2.86 46.89 3.10
CA ILE A 5 1.85 45.85 3.27
C ILE A 5 2.67 44.60 3.62
N ALA A 6 2.76 44.28 4.91
CA ALA A 6 3.32 43.01 5.35
C ALA A 6 2.28 41.92 5.06
N ILE A 7 2.32 41.36 3.85
CA ILE A 7 1.58 40.14 3.52
C ILE A 7 2.33 38.99 4.21
N LEU A 8 1.85 38.62 5.40
CA LEU A 8 2.21 37.36 6.05
C LEU A 8 1.49 36.24 5.27
N VAL A 9 2.12 35.73 4.20
CA VAL A 9 1.68 34.49 3.55
C VAL A 9 2.04 33.34 4.49
N VAL A 10 1.14 33.06 5.43
CA VAL A 10 1.09 31.79 6.14
C VAL A 10 0.61 30.77 5.12
N SER A 11 1.54 30.15 4.39
CA SER A 11 1.25 28.92 3.66
C SER A 11 1.16 27.78 4.68
N LEU A 12 0.05 27.74 5.42
CA LEU A 12 -0.36 26.54 6.13
C LEU A 12 -0.82 25.56 5.04
N MET A 13 0.11 24.79 4.50
CA MET A 13 -0.20 23.53 3.83
C MET A 13 -0.68 22.59 4.94
N LEU A 14 -1.93 22.76 5.39
CA LEU A 14 -2.67 21.72 6.07
C LEU A 14 -2.94 20.66 5.00
N SER A 15 -1.96 19.79 4.76
CA SER A 15 -2.23 18.51 4.12
C SER A 15 -3.12 17.74 5.09
N SER A 16 -4.43 17.96 4.97
CA SER A 16 -5.42 17.09 5.57
C SER A 16 -5.09 15.69 5.06
N CYS A 17 -4.57 14.83 5.95
CA CYS A 17 -4.48 13.40 5.68
C CYS A 17 -5.93 12.96 5.43
N ALA A 18 -6.28 12.75 4.17
CA ALA A 18 -7.61 12.30 3.81
C ALA A 18 -7.80 10.94 4.46
N LYS A 19 -8.78 10.83 5.36
CA LYS A 19 -9.12 9.54 5.98
C LYS A 19 -9.65 8.62 4.89
N VAL A 20 -9.09 7.42 4.82
CA VAL A 20 -9.54 6.38 3.89
C VAL A 20 -11.03 6.07 4.15
N SER A 21 -11.86 6.17 3.11
CA SER A 21 -13.30 5.90 3.20
C SER A 21 -13.66 4.50 2.68
N LYS A 22 -14.94 4.11 2.83
CA LYS A 22 -15.43 2.82 2.30
C LYS A 22 -15.39 2.76 0.79
N GLU A 23 -15.60 3.89 0.13
CA GLU A 23 -15.62 4.03 -1.33
C GLU A 23 -14.21 3.85 -1.91
N ASP A 24 -13.18 4.23 -1.15
CA ASP A 24 -11.77 4.09 -1.53
C ASP A 24 -11.30 2.64 -1.55
N LEU A 25 -11.97 1.72 -0.83
CA LEU A 25 -11.51 0.33 -0.69
C LEU A 25 -11.31 -0.39 -2.02
N SER A 26 -12.09 -0.03 -3.05
CA SER A 26 -11.91 -0.58 -4.39
C SER A 26 -10.53 -0.31 -4.98
N LEU A 27 -9.83 0.72 -4.51
CA LEU A 27 -8.46 1.07 -4.88
C LEU A 27 -7.43 0.05 -4.38
N LEU A 28 -7.74 -0.76 -3.36
CA LEU A 28 -6.84 -1.85 -2.92
C LEU A 28 -6.63 -2.88 -4.03
N ASN A 29 -7.63 -3.11 -4.89
CA ASN A 29 -7.57 -4.15 -5.91
C ASN A 29 -6.35 -4.01 -6.82
N GLY A 30 -5.57 -5.09 -6.95
CA GLY A 30 -4.40 -5.17 -7.82
C GLY A 30 -3.12 -5.54 -7.08
N TYR A 31 -1.99 -5.24 -7.72
CA TYR A 31 -0.66 -5.64 -7.27
C TYR A 31 0.07 -4.48 -6.62
N TRP A 32 0.66 -4.74 -5.46
CA TRP A 32 1.38 -3.75 -4.67
C TRP A 32 2.79 -4.21 -4.36
N GLN A 33 3.74 -3.27 -4.43
CA GLN A 33 5.15 -3.49 -4.17
C GLN A 33 5.59 -2.66 -2.97
N ILE A 34 6.27 -3.26 -1.99
CA ILE A 34 6.85 -2.51 -0.88
C ILE A 34 8.01 -1.67 -1.39
N GLU A 35 7.96 -0.35 -1.21
CA GLU A 35 9.07 0.55 -1.57
C GLU A 35 9.90 0.95 -0.35
N LYS A 36 9.30 0.98 0.84
CA LYS A 36 9.97 1.38 2.07
C LYS A 36 9.32 0.73 3.29
N VAL A 37 10.13 0.40 4.29
CA VAL A 37 9.68 -0.03 5.62
C VAL A 37 10.22 0.94 6.64
N VAL A 38 9.35 1.49 7.49
CA VAL A 38 9.73 2.34 8.62
C VAL A 38 9.56 1.52 9.90
N LEU A 39 10.63 1.38 10.66
CA LEU A 39 10.66 0.63 11.92
C LEU A 39 10.12 1.49 13.07
N ALA A 40 9.81 0.84 14.20
CA ALA A 40 9.22 1.49 15.37
C ALA A 40 10.09 2.60 15.98
N ASP A 41 11.42 2.56 15.75
CA ASP A 41 12.38 3.58 16.20
C ASP A 41 12.51 4.75 15.21
N GLY A 42 11.75 4.73 14.11
CA GLY A 42 11.77 5.75 13.05
C GLY A 42 12.86 5.55 12.00
N THR A 43 13.73 4.54 12.13
CA THR A 43 14.66 4.18 11.06
C THR A 43 13.91 3.56 9.88
N ASP A 44 14.38 3.80 8.66
CA ASP A 44 13.76 3.27 7.46
C ASP A 44 14.72 2.41 6.62
N LYS A 45 14.11 1.63 5.75
CA LYS A 45 14.80 0.82 4.76
C LYS A 45 14.05 0.87 3.45
N ASP A 46 14.71 1.40 2.43
CA ASP A 46 14.22 1.41 1.06
C ASP A 46 14.40 0.04 0.39
N TYR A 47 13.41 -0.34 -0.41
CA TYR A 47 13.37 -1.57 -1.19
C TYR A 47 13.23 -1.23 -2.68
N SER A 48 14.37 -1.12 -3.36
CA SER A 48 14.43 -0.79 -4.79
C SER A 48 14.26 -2.00 -5.73
N ALA A 49 14.46 -3.21 -5.22
CA ALA A 49 14.35 -4.45 -6.00
C ALA A 49 13.50 -5.48 -5.25
N ASN A 50 12.20 -5.54 -5.55
CA ASN A 50 11.31 -6.57 -5.01
C ASN A 50 11.07 -7.66 -6.04
N THR A 51 11.25 -8.91 -5.61
CA THR A 51 10.98 -10.11 -6.41
C THR A 51 9.54 -10.61 -6.26
N SER A 52 8.78 -10.04 -5.33
CA SER A 52 7.40 -10.41 -5.04
C SER A 52 6.51 -9.19 -4.85
N TYR A 53 5.22 -9.39 -5.11
CA TYR A 53 4.16 -8.41 -4.93
C TYR A 53 3.10 -8.99 -3.99
N ASP A 54 2.38 -8.12 -3.32
CA ASP A 54 1.17 -8.48 -2.61
C ASP A 54 -0.02 -8.13 -3.49
N TYR A 55 -0.77 -9.17 -3.90
CA TYR A 55 -2.02 -9.03 -4.64
C TYR A 55 -3.16 -8.92 -3.65
N PHE A 56 -3.97 -7.88 -3.80
CA PHE A 56 -5.18 -7.66 -3.02
C PHE A 56 -6.40 -7.78 -3.93
N GLU A 57 -7.41 -8.48 -3.43
CA GLU A 57 -8.75 -8.51 -4.02
C GLU A 57 -9.78 -8.28 -2.92
N ILE A 58 -10.67 -7.33 -3.12
CA ILE A 58 -11.68 -6.93 -2.14
C ILE A 58 -13.03 -6.65 -2.81
N LYS A 59 -14.11 -7.09 -2.15
CA LYS A 59 -15.49 -6.77 -2.50
C LYS A 59 -16.23 -6.30 -1.26
N GLY A 60 -16.73 -5.05 -1.29
CA GLY A 60 -17.26 -4.40 -0.10
C GLY A 60 -16.14 -4.21 0.91
N THR A 61 -16.26 -4.82 2.09
CA THR A 61 -15.27 -4.71 3.17
C THR A 61 -14.43 -5.97 3.38
N SER A 62 -14.61 -7.03 2.59
CA SER A 62 -13.92 -8.31 2.78
C SER A 62 -13.18 -8.73 1.52
N GLY A 63 -12.02 -9.36 1.72
CA GLY A 63 -11.11 -9.68 0.64
C GLY A 63 -10.01 -10.65 1.07
N PHE A 64 -8.98 -10.77 0.23
CA PHE A 64 -7.77 -11.51 0.56
C PHE A 64 -6.51 -10.83 0.03
N ARG A 65 -5.40 -11.04 0.73
CA ARG A 65 -4.04 -10.73 0.30
C ARG A 65 -3.34 -12.02 -0.07
N GLN A 66 -2.57 -12.00 -1.16
CA GLN A 66 -1.77 -13.14 -1.58
C GLN A 66 -0.42 -12.68 -2.13
N LYS A 67 0.65 -13.31 -1.68
CA LYS A 67 1.99 -13.04 -2.19
C LYS A 67 2.20 -13.74 -3.53
N VAL A 68 2.60 -12.97 -4.53
CA VAL A 68 2.81 -13.45 -5.91
C VAL A 68 4.17 -13.02 -6.44
N MET A 69 4.74 -13.81 -7.34
CA MET A 69 6.01 -13.54 -8.02
C MET A 69 5.80 -13.67 -9.53
N PRO A 70 5.86 -12.58 -10.31
CA PRO A 70 5.63 -12.63 -11.74
C PRO A 70 6.76 -13.38 -12.46
N GLN A 71 6.41 -14.09 -13.51
CA GLN A 71 7.32 -14.91 -14.33
C GLN A 71 7.45 -14.33 -15.74
N TYR A 72 8.58 -14.60 -16.42
CA TYR A 72 8.83 -14.08 -17.77
C TYR A 72 7.78 -14.47 -18.81
N ASP A 73 7.09 -15.59 -18.62
CA ASP A 73 6.00 -16.07 -19.48
C ASP A 73 4.64 -15.38 -19.18
N GLY A 74 4.61 -14.43 -18.26
CA GLY A 74 3.40 -13.73 -17.82
C GLY A 74 2.60 -14.47 -16.75
N SER A 75 3.02 -15.66 -16.32
CA SER A 75 2.42 -16.36 -15.20
C SER A 75 2.84 -15.76 -13.84
N PHE A 76 2.18 -16.18 -12.76
CA PHE A 76 2.56 -15.82 -11.40
C PHE A 76 2.80 -17.09 -10.59
N LEU A 77 3.99 -17.17 -9.97
CA LEU A 77 4.20 -18.11 -8.87
C LEU A 77 3.53 -17.54 -7.62
N THR A 78 2.85 -18.39 -6.89
CA THR A 78 2.19 -18.05 -5.64
C THR A 78 2.56 -19.10 -4.60
N ASN A 79 2.65 -18.69 -3.34
CA ASN A 79 2.80 -19.62 -2.23
C ASN A 79 1.48 -20.37 -1.89
N THR A 80 0.42 -20.18 -2.69
CA THR A 80 -0.95 -20.72 -2.53
C THR A 80 -1.71 -20.23 -1.30
N VAL A 81 -1.05 -19.54 -0.37
CA VAL A 81 -1.66 -19.01 0.85
C VAL A 81 -2.41 -17.73 0.53
N LYS A 82 -3.71 -17.72 0.83
CA LYS A 82 -4.55 -16.53 0.80
C LYS A 82 -4.84 -16.07 2.22
N GLU A 83 -4.42 -14.86 2.53
CA GLU A 83 -4.63 -14.21 3.81
C GLU A 83 -5.95 -13.45 3.73
N SER A 84 -7.03 -14.07 4.23
CA SER A 84 -8.35 -13.43 4.21
C SER A 84 -8.34 -12.25 5.15
N PHE A 85 -8.96 -11.14 4.76
CA PHE A 85 -9.08 -9.97 5.61
C PHE A 85 -10.46 -9.32 5.55
N THR A 86 -10.77 -8.51 6.56
CA THR A 86 -11.92 -7.60 6.58
C THR A 86 -11.48 -6.20 7.04
N VAL A 87 -12.00 -5.16 6.40
CA VAL A 87 -11.76 -3.77 6.77
C VAL A 87 -12.85 -3.29 7.72
N VAL A 88 -12.44 -2.84 8.89
CA VAL A 88 -13.30 -2.32 9.94
C VAL A 88 -13.13 -0.81 10.02
N PHE A 89 -14.24 -0.08 9.90
CA PHE A 89 -14.28 1.37 10.09
C PHE A 89 -14.80 1.68 11.49
N SER A 90 -14.03 2.44 12.25
CA SER A 90 -14.40 3.03 13.54
C SER A 90 -14.16 4.55 13.48
N ASP A 91 -14.29 5.27 14.60
CA ASP A 91 -14.01 6.71 14.66
C ASP A 91 -12.51 7.07 14.42
N GLU A 92 -11.66 6.05 14.41
CA GLU A 92 -10.21 6.11 14.21
C GLU A 92 -9.80 5.78 12.76
N VAL A 93 -8.51 5.49 12.54
CA VAL A 93 -7.97 5.00 11.27
C VAL A 93 -8.59 3.62 10.95
N PRO A 94 -9.08 3.37 9.71
CA PRO A 94 -9.61 2.06 9.34
C PRO A 94 -8.59 0.95 9.57
N ARG A 95 -9.07 -0.24 9.94
CA ARG A 95 -8.20 -1.39 10.29
C ARG A 95 -8.48 -2.58 9.39
N MET A 96 -7.43 -3.22 8.89
CA MET A 96 -7.49 -4.49 8.18
C MET A 96 -7.23 -5.64 9.16
N ASP A 97 -8.22 -6.50 9.36
CA ASP A 97 -8.11 -7.69 10.20
C ASP A 97 -7.88 -8.92 9.36
N TYR A 98 -6.68 -9.49 9.45
CA TYR A 98 -6.26 -10.65 8.69
C TYR A 98 -6.45 -11.95 9.49
N LYS A 99 -6.71 -13.02 8.75
CA LYS A 99 -6.81 -14.38 9.26
C LYS A 99 -6.28 -15.39 8.24
N THR A 100 -5.47 -16.32 8.73
CA THR A 100 -5.15 -17.59 8.09
C THR A 100 -5.54 -18.75 9.03
N ASP A 101 -5.31 -19.98 8.61
CA ASP A 101 -5.47 -21.16 9.48
C ASP A 101 -4.47 -21.17 10.65
N PHE A 102 -3.39 -20.38 10.56
CA PHE A 102 -2.27 -20.40 11.50
C PHE A 102 -2.18 -19.14 12.37
N ALA A 103 -2.67 -18.00 11.88
CA ALA A 103 -2.46 -16.71 12.53
C ALA A 103 -3.61 -15.73 12.33
N LYS A 104 -3.68 -14.74 13.23
CA LYS A 104 -4.50 -13.53 13.10
C LYS A 104 -3.65 -12.34 13.47
N TRP A 105 -3.80 -11.27 12.70
CA TRP A 105 -3.14 -10.00 12.99
C TRP A 105 -3.98 -8.85 12.41
N SER A 106 -3.65 -7.64 12.81
CA SER A 106 -4.30 -6.44 12.31
C SER A 106 -3.28 -5.41 11.86
N GLU A 107 -3.64 -4.64 10.85
CA GLU A 107 -2.89 -3.50 10.35
C GLU A 107 -3.81 -2.28 10.26
N GLN A 108 -3.35 -1.10 10.67
CA GLN A 108 -4.01 0.17 10.40
C GLN A 108 -3.81 0.53 8.92
N LEU A 109 -4.86 0.99 8.25
CA LEU A 109 -4.85 1.45 6.87
C LEU A 109 -4.65 2.97 6.85
N GLU A 110 -3.39 3.39 6.96
CA GLU A 110 -2.98 4.80 7.13
C GLU A 110 -3.19 5.63 5.86
N THR A 111 -2.95 5.03 4.69
CA THR A 111 -3.12 5.71 3.40
C THR A 111 -3.58 4.70 2.36
N LEU A 112 -4.53 5.13 1.53
CA LEU A 112 -4.96 4.40 0.35
C LEU A 112 -5.34 5.41 -0.73
N ASP A 113 -4.55 5.44 -1.80
CA ASP A 113 -4.89 6.17 -3.02
C ASP A 113 -4.63 5.29 -4.25
N LYS A 114 -4.72 5.87 -5.45
CA LYS A 114 -4.55 5.14 -6.71
C LYS A 114 -3.15 4.54 -6.88
N ASN A 115 -2.15 5.09 -6.21
CA ASN A 115 -0.73 4.80 -6.38
C ASN A 115 -0.03 4.37 -5.09
N HIS A 116 -0.53 4.78 -3.92
CA HIS A 116 0.12 4.51 -2.64
C HIS A 116 -0.82 3.78 -1.67
N LEU A 117 -0.23 2.86 -0.92
CA LEU A 117 -0.85 2.16 0.19
C LEU A 117 0.15 2.19 1.35
N VAL A 118 -0.30 2.63 2.52
CA VAL A 118 0.50 2.58 3.74
C VAL A 118 -0.30 1.82 4.79
N VAL A 119 0.31 0.76 5.33
CA VAL A 119 -0.27 0.00 6.44
C VAL A 119 0.70 -0.06 7.61
N LYS A 120 0.16 -0.03 8.83
CA LYS A 120 0.95 -0.05 10.06
C LYS A 120 0.52 -1.21 10.95
N ASN A 121 1.46 -2.05 11.36
CA ASN A 121 1.16 -3.20 12.20
C ASN A 121 1.16 -2.84 13.71
N SER A 122 0.78 -3.79 14.55
CA SER A 122 0.75 -3.63 16.01
C SER A 122 2.13 -3.37 16.66
N ALA A 123 3.22 -3.61 15.94
CA ALA A 123 4.58 -3.30 16.38
C ALA A 123 5.05 -1.89 15.96
N ASN A 124 4.14 -1.05 15.45
CA ASN A 124 4.44 0.27 14.89
C ASN A 124 5.40 0.25 13.69
N ILE A 125 5.45 -0.86 12.95
CA ILE A 125 6.19 -0.94 11.69
C ILE A 125 5.24 -0.52 10.57
N GLU A 126 5.67 0.45 9.76
CA GLU A 126 4.94 0.92 8.59
C GLU A 126 5.51 0.29 7.32
N TYR A 127 4.61 -0.17 6.47
CA TYR A 127 4.92 -0.69 5.15
C TYR A 127 4.34 0.27 4.13
N HIS A 128 5.24 0.90 3.37
CA HIS A 128 4.90 1.84 2.31
C HIS A 128 4.94 1.08 0.99
N TYR A 129 3.81 1.04 0.31
CA TYR A 129 3.64 0.34 -0.95
C TYR A 129 3.38 1.32 -2.09
N LYS A 130 3.88 0.93 -3.25
CA LYS A 130 3.54 1.52 -4.55
C LYS A 130 2.70 0.54 -5.37
N LYS A 131 1.67 1.06 -6.03
CA LYS A 131 0.84 0.26 -6.94
C LYS A 131 1.64 -0.10 -8.18
N ALA A 132 1.65 -1.38 -8.53
CA ALA A 132 2.31 -1.84 -9.74
C ALA A 132 1.46 -1.45 -10.97
N ALA A 133 2.13 -0.94 -12.00
CA ALA A 133 1.55 -0.89 -13.34
C ALA A 133 1.24 -2.33 -13.82
N PRO A 134 0.40 -2.49 -14.87
CA PRO A 134 0.23 -3.80 -15.50
C PRO A 134 1.59 -4.44 -15.78
N ILE A 135 1.85 -5.58 -15.16
CA ILE A 135 3.14 -6.27 -15.23
C ILE A 135 3.21 -6.95 -16.60
N ASN A 136 3.75 -6.26 -17.60
CA ASN A 136 4.08 -6.80 -18.92
C ASN A 136 5.58 -7.13 -18.98
N LEU A 137 5.95 -8.36 -18.67
CA LEU A 137 7.37 -8.79 -18.65
C LEU A 137 7.96 -9.07 -20.05
N LEU A 138 7.16 -8.94 -21.12
CA LEU A 138 7.57 -9.20 -22.50
C LEU A 138 7.94 -7.92 -23.29
N GLY A 139 7.92 -6.74 -22.67
CA GLY A 139 7.96 -5.45 -23.38
C GLY A 139 9.35 -4.89 -23.74
N ASP A 140 10.41 -5.18 -22.99
CA ASP A 140 11.63 -4.36 -23.04
C ASP A 140 12.92 -5.16 -23.34
N GLY A 141 12.79 -6.45 -23.68
CA GLY A 141 13.91 -7.26 -24.12
C GLY A 141 14.35 -6.87 -25.52
N LYS A 142 15.28 -5.93 -25.65
CA LYS A 142 16.07 -5.81 -26.90
C LYS A 142 16.69 -7.17 -27.17
N ALA A 143 16.26 -7.82 -28.25
CA ALA A 143 16.91 -9.01 -28.77
C ALA A 143 18.40 -8.67 -29.00
N THR A 144 19.28 -9.25 -28.20
CA THR A 144 20.71 -9.29 -28.50
C THR A 144 20.86 -10.23 -29.70
N LYS A 145 21.23 -9.66 -30.84
CA LYS A 145 21.77 -10.41 -31.98
C LYS A 145 23.09 -11.08 -31.60
#